data_AF-A0AA47ETP3-F1
#
_entry.id   AF-A0AA47ETP3-F1
#
_cell.length_a   1.000
_cell.length_b   1.000
_cell.length_c   1.000
_cell.angle_alpha   90.00
_cell.angle_beta   90.00
_cell.angle_gamma   90.00
#
_symmetry.space_group_name_H-M   'P 1'
#
loop_
_entity.id
_entity.type
_entity.pdbx_description
1 polymer ?
#
loop_
_entity_poly.entity_id
_entity_poly.type
_entity_poly.pdbx_seq_one_letter_code
_entity_poly.pdbx_strand_id
1 'polypeptide(L)'
;MGEMRSCGSAIIHVDAEQRLIDQDAKEQNVLNSNVLIEIGAAMALYGRRFILLVRDGVKLPSNLQGLFEVRYSGDTLDGEATIKLLEAINDIKNHPVPNRYSDGAPNT
;
A
#
# COMPACT_ATOMS: atom_id res chain seq x y z
N MET A 1 -13.63 -6.72 -5.91
CA MET A 1 -12.96 -6.21 -7.13
C MET A 1 -13.78 -5.19 -7.94
N GLY A 2 -15.10 -5.34 -8.09
CA GLY A 2 -15.92 -4.34 -8.79
C GLY A 2 -15.84 -2.94 -8.17
N GLU A 3 -15.85 -2.86 -6.84
CA GLU A 3 -15.76 -1.61 -6.08
C GLU A 3 -14.39 -0.92 -6.20
N MET A 4 -13.29 -1.69 -6.30
CA MET A 4 -11.96 -1.13 -6.56
C MET A 4 -11.89 -0.42 -7.92
N ARG A 5 -12.59 -0.94 -8.93
CA ARG A 5 -12.61 -0.32 -10.26
C ARG A 5 -13.36 1.01 -10.30
N SER A 6 -14.32 1.24 -9.39
CA SER A 6 -14.97 2.55 -9.24
C SER A 6 -14.12 3.59 -8.51
N CYS A 7 -13.05 3.19 -7.82
CA CYS A 7 -12.16 4.11 -7.11
C CYS A 7 -11.10 4.72 -8.05
N GLY A 8 -10.59 5.91 -7.73
CA GLY A 8 -9.50 6.56 -8.46
C GLY A 8 -8.10 6.33 -7.87
N SER A 9 -8.04 5.78 -6.65
CA SER A 9 -6.84 5.53 -5.85
C SER A 9 -7.14 4.53 -4.73
N ALA A 10 -6.11 4.11 -3.99
CA ALA A 10 -6.26 3.29 -2.79
C ALA A 10 -5.43 3.81 -1.60
N ILE A 11 -5.94 3.60 -0.39
CA ILE A 11 -5.15 3.65 0.84
C ILE A 11 -5.20 2.24 1.42
N ILE A 12 -4.04 1.63 1.62
CA ILE A 12 -3.91 0.25 2.08
C ILE A 12 -3.29 0.29 3.46
N HIS A 13 -4.07 -0.09 4.45
CA HIS A 13 -3.60 -0.20 5.82
C HIS A 13 -2.83 -1.51 6.01
N VAL A 14 -1.63 -1.41 6.58
CA VAL A 14 -0.69 -2.52 6.72
C VAL A 14 -0.25 -2.60 8.18
N ASP A 15 -0.79 -3.57 8.90
CA ASP A 15 -0.43 -3.90 10.28
C ASP A 15 0.29 -5.28 10.34
N ALA A 16 0.98 -5.55 11.45
CA ALA A 16 1.63 -6.82 11.72
C ALA A 16 0.57 -7.89 12.02
N GLU A 17 0.26 -8.74 11.04
CA GLU A 17 -0.65 -9.88 11.26
C GLU A 17 0.05 -11.11 11.86
N GLN A 18 1.33 -11.34 11.58
CA GLN A 18 2.03 -12.57 11.99
C GLN A 18 3.41 -12.29 12.56
N ARG A 19 3.68 -12.84 13.76
CA ARG A 19 5.01 -12.89 14.36
C ARG A 19 5.63 -14.25 14.06
N LEU A 20 6.62 -14.29 13.18
CA LEU A 20 7.41 -15.49 12.93
C LEU A 20 8.69 -15.41 13.75
N ILE A 21 9.00 -16.44 14.52
CA ILE A 21 10.28 -16.57 15.23
C ILE A 21 11.23 -17.32 14.30
N ASP A 22 12.29 -16.64 13.86
CA ASP A 22 13.34 -17.24 13.04
C ASP A 22 14.26 -18.16 13.88
N GLN A 23 15.13 -18.95 13.23
CA GLN A 23 16.04 -19.91 13.89
C GLN A 23 16.99 -19.23 14.90
N ASP A 24 17.24 -17.93 14.75
CA ASP A 24 18.02 -17.09 15.66
C ASP A 24 17.17 -16.46 16.79
N ALA A 25 15.97 -16.99 17.07
CA ALA A 25 15.00 -16.45 18.03
C ALA A 25 14.59 -14.99 17.77
N LYS A 26 14.71 -14.53 16.52
CA LYS A 26 14.37 -13.17 16.11
C LYS A 26 12.94 -13.11 15.60
N GLU A 27 12.10 -12.29 16.24
CA GLU A 27 10.75 -12.02 15.75
C GLU A 27 10.81 -11.23 14.43
N GLN A 28 10.21 -11.78 13.38
CA GLN A 28 9.95 -11.12 12.12
C GLN A 28 8.45 -10.93 11.96
N ASN A 29 8.02 -9.67 11.91
CA ASN A 29 6.66 -9.30 11.54
C ASN A 29 6.53 -9.40 10.01
N VAL A 30 5.98 -10.52 9.54
CA VAL A 30 5.82 -10.80 8.11
C VAL A 30 4.37 -10.53 7.71
N LEU A 31 4.21 -9.91 6.53
CA LEU A 31 2.88 -9.66 5.96
C LEU A 31 2.25 -10.94 5.44
N ASN A 32 0.95 -11.07 5.66
CA ASN A 32 0.15 -12.13 5.09
C ASN A 32 0.11 -12.03 3.56
N SER A 33 0.14 -13.18 2.89
CA SER A 33 0.06 -13.28 1.42
C SER A 33 -1.19 -12.61 0.85
N ASN A 34 -2.31 -12.59 1.58
CA ASN A 34 -3.53 -11.89 1.15
C ASN A 34 -3.31 -10.38 1.02
N VAL A 35 -2.56 -9.77 1.95
CA VAL A 35 -2.22 -8.33 1.90
C VAL A 35 -1.36 -8.02 0.67
N LEU A 36 -0.43 -8.92 0.33
CA LEU A 36 0.41 -8.77 -0.86
C LEU A 36 -0.41 -8.83 -2.16
N ILE A 37 -1.45 -9.66 -2.20
CA ILE A 37 -2.38 -9.74 -3.34
C ILE A 37 -3.14 -8.41 -3.50
N GLU A 38 -3.62 -7.82 -2.40
CA GLU A 38 -4.32 -6.53 -2.43
C GLU A 38 -3.41 -5.38 -2.88
N ILE A 39 -2.15 -5.35 -2.41
CA ILE A 39 -1.15 -4.37 -2.84
C ILE A 39 -0.85 -4.53 -4.34
N GLY A 40 -0.64 -5.76 -4.81
CA GLY A 40 -0.42 -6.04 -6.23
C GLY A 40 -1.61 -5.62 -7.11
N ALA A 41 -2.84 -5.90 -6.66
CA ALA A 41 -4.05 -5.46 -7.35
C ALA A 41 -4.17 -3.94 -7.39
N ALA A 42 -3.85 -3.24 -6.30
CA ALA A 42 -3.85 -1.80 -6.24
C ALA A 42 -2.80 -1.17 -7.18
N MET A 43 -1.59 -1.73 -7.22
CA MET A 43 -0.55 -1.30 -8.15
C MET A 43 -1.01 -1.43 -9.61
N ALA A 44 -1.66 -2.55 -9.96
CA ALA A 44 -2.19 -2.76 -11.30
C ALA A 44 -3.34 -1.79 -11.65
N LEU A 45 -4.23 -1.51 -10.70
CA LEU A 45 -5.44 -0.69 -10.94
C LEU A 45 -5.20 0.83 -10.85
N TYR A 46 -4.25 1.25 -10.01
CA TYR A 46 -4.05 2.65 -9.62
C TYR A 46 -2.65 3.17 -9.94
N GLY A 47 -1.72 2.32 -10.40
CA GLY A 47 -0.36 2.74 -10.76
C GLY A 47 0.33 3.35 -9.54
N ARG A 48 0.65 4.65 -9.57
CA ARG A 48 1.24 5.38 -8.43
C ARG A 48 0.21 5.98 -7.47
N ARG A 49 -1.09 5.87 -7.77
CA ARG A 49 -2.18 6.44 -6.96
C ARG A 49 -2.58 5.52 -5.81
N PHE A 50 -1.63 5.10 -5.00
CA PHE A 50 -1.92 4.40 -3.77
C PHE A 50 -0.97 4.83 -2.64
N ILE A 51 -1.45 4.73 -1.41
CA ILE A 51 -0.65 4.96 -0.19
C ILE A 51 -0.65 3.69 0.63
N LEU A 52 0.53 3.27 1.06
CA LEU A 52 0.67 2.28 2.12
C LEU A 52 0.67 3.03 3.46
N LEU A 53 -0.33 2.77 4.32
CA LEU A 53 -0.34 3.26 5.69
C LEU A 53 0.16 2.14 6.61
N VAL A 54 1.42 2.22 7.01
CA VAL A 54 2.17 1.10 7.59
C VAL A 54 2.42 1.34 9.07
N ARG A 55 2.15 0.34 9.92
CA ARG A 55 2.53 0.41 11.33
C ARG A 55 4.05 0.38 11.50
N ASP A 56 4.58 1.19 12.40
CA ASP A 56 5.99 1.14 12.76
C ASP A 56 6.40 -0.25 13.26
N GLY A 57 7.59 -0.70 12.85
CA GLY A 57 8.09 -2.05 13.11
C GLY A 57 7.59 -3.12 12.13
N VAL A 58 6.59 -2.85 11.29
CA VAL A 58 6.25 -3.74 10.17
C VAL A 58 7.33 -3.65 9.11
N LYS A 59 7.89 -4.81 8.75
CA LYS A 59 8.87 -4.93 7.68
C LYS A 59 8.16 -5.24 6.38
N LEU A 60 8.23 -4.31 5.43
CA LEU A 60 7.79 -4.58 4.07
C LEU A 60 8.80 -5.50 3.36
N PRO A 61 8.33 -6.48 2.58
CA PRO A 61 9.21 -7.30 1.74
C PRO A 61 9.90 -6.44 0.68
N SER A 62 11.04 -6.92 0.16
CA SER A 62 11.91 -6.16 -0.74
C SER A 62 11.22 -5.69 -2.03
N ASN A 63 10.24 -6.44 -2.53
CA ASN A 63 9.44 -6.07 -3.70
C ASN A 63 8.49 -4.88 -3.44
N LEU A 64 8.28 -4.49 -2.19
CA LEU A 64 7.48 -3.33 -1.78
C LEU A 64 8.35 -2.20 -1.20
N GLN A 65 9.66 -2.41 -1.07
CA GLN A 65 10.58 -1.35 -0.63
C GLN A 65 10.70 -0.28 -1.72
N GLY A 66 10.66 0.99 -1.29
CA GLY A 66 10.70 2.14 -2.19
C GLY A 66 9.34 2.59 -2.74
N LEU A 67 8.26 1.88 -2.38
CA LEU A 67 6.91 2.42 -2.55
C LEU A 67 6.66 3.53 -1.53
N PHE A 68 5.80 4.49 -1.87
CA PHE A 68 5.44 5.55 -0.95
C PHE A 68 4.62 4.99 0.21
N GLU A 69 5.11 5.23 1.44
CA GLU A 69 4.47 4.79 2.68
C GLU A 69 4.36 5.95 3.67
N VAL A 70 3.26 5.96 4.41
CA VAL A 70 3.09 6.77 5.62
C VAL A 70 3.19 5.82 6.79
N ARG A 71 4.09 6.11 7.73
CA ARG A 71 4.24 5.31 8.94
C ARG A 71 3.51 5.93 10.12
N TYR A 72 2.92 5.08 10.94
CA TYR A 72 2.26 5.47 12.18
C TYR A 72 2.69 4.55 13.33
N SER A 73 2.70 5.11 14.54
CA SER A 73 3.04 4.41 15.78
C SER A 73 1.81 4.27 16.69
N GLY A 74 1.82 3.25 17.55
CA GLY A 74 0.72 2.99 18.49
C GLY A 74 -0.53 2.43 17.83
N ASP A 75 -1.69 2.74 18.40
CA ASP A 75 -3.02 2.27 17.93
C ASP A 75 -3.85 3.40 17.30
N THR A 76 -3.30 4.61 17.20
CA THR A 76 -3.96 5.78 16.63
C THR A 76 -3.04 6.51 15.66
N LEU A 77 -3.63 7.22 14.69
CA LEU A 77 -2.89 8.21 13.90
C LEU A 77 -2.62 9.44 14.77
N ASP A 78 -1.37 9.67 15.11
CA ASP A 78 -0.97 10.91 15.78
C ASP A 78 -1.05 12.11 14.81
N GLY A 79 -0.83 13.32 15.34
CA GLY A 79 -0.90 14.54 14.54
C GLY A 79 0.09 14.57 13.37
N GLU A 80 1.29 14.02 13.55
CA GLU A 80 2.33 14.02 12.52
C GLU A 80 1.99 13.04 11.40
N ALA A 81 1.62 11.80 11.75
CA ALA A 81 1.19 10.78 10.79
C ALA A 81 -0.07 11.22 10.03
N THR A 82 -0.99 11.91 10.70
CA THR A 82 -2.20 12.48 10.07
C THR A 82 -1.83 13.54 9.02
N ILE A 83 -0.92 14.46 9.35
CA ILE A 83 -0.47 15.49 8.40
C ILE A 83 0.21 14.83 7.18
N LYS A 84 1.12 13.88 7.40
CA LYS A 84 1.77 13.13 6.32
C LYS A 84 0.76 12.39 5.43
N LEU A 85 -0.26 11.79 6.03
CA LEU A 85 -1.33 11.12 5.29
C LEU A 85 -2.13 12.11 4.44
N LEU A 86 -2.47 13.30 4.97
CA LEU A 86 -3.17 14.34 4.23
C LEU A 86 -2.33 14.89 3.07
N GLU A 87 -1.03 15.12 3.28
CA GLU A 87 -0.09 15.52 2.23
C GLU A 87 -0.02 14.47 1.12
N ALA A 88 0.08 13.20 1.49
CA ALA A 88 0.10 12.08 0.55
C ALA A 88 -1.20 11.97 -0.26
N ILE A 89 -2.36 12.12 0.38
CA ILE A 89 -3.66 12.14 -0.29
C ILE A 89 -3.74 13.30 -1.29
N ASN A 90 -3.18 14.45 -0.93
CA ASN A 90 -3.14 15.59 -1.83
C ASN A 90 -2.20 15.34 -3.01
N ASP A 91 -1.02 14.75 -2.77
CA ASP A 91 -0.07 14.40 -3.83
C ASP A 91 -0.63 13.37 -4.81
N ILE A 92 -1.39 12.37 -4.34
CA ILE A 92 -2.06 11.39 -5.22
C ILE A 92 -2.84 12.06 -6.36
N LYS A 93 -3.45 13.22 -6.11
CA LYS A 93 -4.25 13.95 -7.11
C LYS A 93 -3.40 14.47 -8.26
N ASN A 94 -2.09 14.64 -8.06
CA ASN A 94 -1.14 15.11 -9.07
C ASN A 94 -0.66 14.00 -10.02
N HIS A 95 -0.83 12.73 -9.65
CA HIS A 95 -0.51 11.61 -10.54
C HIS A 95 -1.69 11.35 -11.46
N PRO A 96 -1.55 11.03 -12.77
CA PRO A 96 -2.68 10.73 -13.65
C PRO A 96 -3.36 9.40 -13.32
N VAL A 97 -4.66 9.25 -13.63
CA VAL A 97 -5.34 7.94 -13.51
C VAL A 97 -4.68 7.03 -14.56
N PRO A 98 -4.18 5.84 -14.20
CA PRO A 98 -3.65 4.92 -15.20
C PRO A 98 -4.72 4.64 -16.26
N ASN A 99 -4.31 4.57 -17.53
CA ASN A 99 -5.22 4.09 -18.55
C ASN A 99 -5.41 2.59 -18.34
N ARG A 100 -6.58 2.21 -17.81
CA ARG A 100 -6.90 0.85 -17.38
C ARG A 100 -7.05 -0.15 -18.54
N TYR A 101 -7.02 0.34 -19.79
CA TYR A 101 -7.36 -0.44 -20.98
C TYR A 101 -6.51 -0.15 -22.25
N SER A 102 -5.39 0.61 -22.18
CA SER A 102 -4.60 0.89 -23.40
C SER A 102 -3.78 -0.28 -23.94
N ASP A 103 -3.48 -1.32 -23.14
CA ASP A 103 -2.62 -2.42 -23.58
C ASP A 103 -3.41 -3.63 -24.16
N GLY A 104 -4.66 -3.43 -24.56
CA GLY A 104 -5.54 -4.52 -25.01
C GLY A 104 -6.52 -4.19 -26.13
N ALA A 105 -6.45 -3.02 -26.77
CA ALA A 105 -7.21 -2.81 -28.00
C ALA A 105 -6.49 -3.57 -29.13
N PRO A 106 -7.07 -4.65 -29.71
CA PRO A 106 -6.52 -5.19 -30.95
C PRO A 106 -6.57 -4.06 -31.98
N ASN A 107 -5.44 -3.78 -32.63
CA ASN A 107 -5.39 -2.92 -33.81
C ASN A 107 -6.45 -3.41 -34.80
N THR A 108 -7.56 -2.66 -34.91
CA THR A 108 -8.53 -2.77 -35.99
C THR A 108 -7.96 -2.16 -37.26
#